data_AF-A0A7K3Y963-F1
#
_entry.id   AF-A0A7K3Y963-F1
#
_cell.length_a   1.000
_cell.length_b   1.000
_cell.length_c   1.000
_cell.angle_alpha   90.00
_cell.angle_beta   90.00
_cell.angle_gamma   90.00
#
_symmetry.space_group_name_H-M   'P 1'
#
loop_
_entity.id
_entity.type
_entity.pdbx_description
1 polymer ?
#
loop_
_entity_poly.entity_id
_entity_poly.type
_entity_poly.pdbx_seq_one_letter_code
_entity_poly.pdbx_strand_id
1 'polypeptide(L)'
;MTVNDLVDEILKQSRYEGCFTPGELLHHSRTHSLTGIGISRDRTHTFLLIFFRGEPDGAMFIDEKGALFGDPAVLRMIDGRGFELYLVAPSIADALISRCRIFEKGRLRRGGRLEIPIVGAHTRQRVGVLHLTVYDGQAPLAGGRVSIRKGKLAITSDVTDSRGGVHFRLLSGRYTCVISDRTGERTRCIVEFHEPQVEMRVDIGGRDDGNGWG
;
A
#
# COMPACT_ATOMS: atom_id res chain seq x y z
N MET A 1 2.66 11.46 37.96
CA MET A 1 1.85 10.72 36.99
C MET A 1 2.60 10.73 35.67
N THR A 2 2.99 9.57 35.17
CA THR A 2 3.70 9.43 33.89
C THR A 2 2.70 9.44 32.72
N VAL A 3 3.19 9.63 31.49
CA VAL A 3 2.33 9.57 30.29
C VAL A 3 1.68 8.19 30.15
N ASN A 4 2.37 7.12 30.54
CA ASN A 4 1.82 5.77 30.53
C ASN A 4 0.65 5.62 31.51
N ASP A 5 0.75 6.17 32.72
CA ASP A 5 -0.33 6.12 33.72
C ASP A 5 -1.59 6.83 33.20
N LEU A 6 -1.42 7.98 32.54
CA LEU A 6 -2.53 8.73 31.95
C LEU A 6 -3.21 7.95 30.81
N VAL A 7 -2.40 7.33 29.96
CA VAL A 7 -2.90 6.50 28.86
C VAL A 7 -3.66 5.31 29.40
N ASP A 8 -3.13 4.61 30.41
CA ASP A 8 -3.79 3.46 31.02
C ASP A 8 -5.16 3.82 31.60
N GLU A 9 -5.28 4.96 32.27
CA GLU A 9 -6.57 5.45 32.76
C GLU A 9 -7.56 5.74 31.62
N ILE A 10 -7.09 6.34 30.52
CA ILE A 10 -7.93 6.55 29.32
C ILE A 10 -8.40 5.20 28.77
N LEU A 11 -7.49 4.24 28.61
CA LEU A 11 -7.79 2.95 27.99
C LEU A 11 -8.76 2.11 28.83
N LYS A 12 -8.68 2.16 30.17
CA LYS A 12 -9.64 1.48 31.07
C LYS A 12 -11.09 1.93 30.85
N GLN A 13 -11.29 3.18 30.42
CA GLN A 13 -12.61 3.76 30.17
C GLN A 13 -12.99 3.70 28.68
N SER A 14 -12.14 3.12 27.84
CA SER A 14 -12.29 3.09 26.39
C SER A 14 -12.79 1.73 25.91
N ARG A 15 -13.49 1.73 24.77
CA ARG A 15 -13.95 0.48 24.15
C ARG A 15 -12.84 -0.12 23.29
N TYR A 16 -12.45 -1.35 23.57
CA TYR A 16 -11.58 -2.13 22.69
C TYR A 16 -12.29 -2.47 21.37
N GLU A 17 -11.65 -2.18 20.24
CA GLU A 17 -12.18 -2.39 18.89
C GLU A 17 -11.52 -3.57 18.18
N GLY A 18 -10.24 -3.84 18.45
CA GLY A 18 -9.52 -4.97 17.86
C GLY A 18 -8.01 -4.81 17.84
N CYS A 19 -7.33 -5.78 17.23
CA CYS A 19 -5.89 -5.77 17.01
C CYS A 19 -5.59 -5.73 15.50
N PHE A 20 -4.70 -4.83 15.08
CA PHE A 20 -4.43 -4.55 13.67
C PHE A 20 -2.94 -4.38 13.44
N THR A 21 -2.43 -4.80 12.28
CA THR A 21 -1.10 -4.33 11.82
C THR A 21 -1.16 -2.82 11.52
N PRO A 22 -0.02 -2.12 11.39
CA PRO A 22 -0.02 -0.66 11.16
C PRO A 22 -0.77 -0.29 9.87
N GLY A 23 -0.61 -1.09 8.81
CA GLY A 23 -1.31 -0.89 7.53
C GLY A 23 -2.82 -1.10 7.64
N GLU A 24 -3.25 -2.15 8.33
CA GLU A 24 -4.67 -2.43 8.58
C GLU A 24 -5.30 -1.35 9.46
N LEU A 25 -4.59 -0.90 10.51
CA LEU A 25 -5.04 0.14 11.42
C LEU A 25 -5.31 1.45 10.68
N LEU A 26 -4.35 1.88 9.84
CA LEU A 26 -4.49 3.09 9.02
C LEU A 26 -5.61 2.96 7.98
N HIS A 27 -5.84 1.76 7.43
CA HIS A 27 -6.93 1.53 6.48
C HIS A 27 -8.29 1.51 7.19
N HIS A 28 -8.41 0.74 8.27
CA HIS A 28 -9.64 0.54 9.03
C HIS A 28 -10.16 1.84 9.64
N SER A 29 -9.27 2.60 10.30
CA SER A 29 -9.59 3.91 10.89
C SER A 29 -10.14 4.89 9.85
N ARG A 30 -9.54 4.98 8.66
CA ARG A 30 -10.02 5.83 7.57
C ARG A 30 -11.37 5.39 7.03
N THR A 31 -11.54 4.09 6.76
CA THR A 31 -12.78 3.55 6.17
C THR A 31 -13.99 3.74 7.09
N HIS A 32 -13.78 3.70 8.41
CA HIS A 32 -14.84 3.82 9.41
C HIS A 32 -14.85 5.18 10.13
N SER A 33 -14.01 6.13 9.68
CA SER A 33 -13.86 7.47 10.27
C SER A 33 -13.68 7.45 11.79
N LEU A 34 -12.87 6.52 12.30
CA LEU A 34 -12.75 6.26 13.74
C LEU A 34 -11.99 7.36 14.48
N THR A 35 -12.42 7.61 15.72
CA THR A 35 -11.68 8.40 16.70
C THR A 35 -11.23 7.48 17.82
N GLY A 36 -9.93 7.36 18.01
CA GLY A 36 -9.37 6.28 18.83
C GLY A 36 -7.87 6.39 19.06
N ILE A 37 -7.36 5.49 19.87
CA ILE A 37 -5.94 5.36 20.17
C ILE A 37 -5.53 3.93 19.78
N GLY A 38 -4.64 3.83 18.81
CA GLY A 38 -3.90 2.61 18.54
C GLY A 38 -2.69 2.55 19.46
N ILE A 39 -2.53 1.45 20.19
CA ILE A 39 -1.39 1.25 21.08
C ILE A 39 -0.63 -0.04 20.74
N SER A 40 0.69 0.07 20.67
CA SER A 40 1.61 -1.06 20.54
C SER A 40 2.60 -0.99 21.70
N ARG A 41 2.57 -1.99 22.58
CA ARG A 41 3.50 -2.11 23.72
C ARG A 41 4.46 -3.25 23.49
N ASP A 42 5.73 -3.03 23.83
CA ASP A 42 6.69 -4.11 24.08
C ASP A 42 7.32 -3.96 25.46
N ARG A 43 8.32 -4.79 25.76
CA ARG A 43 8.97 -4.81 27.08
C ARG A 43 9.68 -3.50 27.43
N THR A 44 10.05 -2.69 26.44
CA THR A 44 10.95 -1.56 26.61
C THR A 44 10.42 -0.25 26.02
N HIS A 45 9.36 -0.32 25.21
CA HIS A 45 8.82 0.82 24.47
C HIS A 45 7.29 0.73 24.34
N THR A 46 6.64 1.89 24.37
CA THR A 46 5.21 2.05 24.08
C THR A 46 5.04 3.03 22.94
N PHE A 47 4.31 2.62 21.91
CA PHE A 47 3.94 3.46 20.78
C PHE A 47 2.44 3.73 20.81
N LEU A 48 2.06 5.00 20.65
CA LEU A 48 0.69 5.44 20.50
C LEU A 48 0.49 6.15 19.17
N LEU A 49 -0.62 5.81 18.50
CA LEU A 49 -1.11 6.50 17.32
C LEU A 49 -2.55 6.96 17.60
N ILE A 50 -2.78 8.26 17.56
CA ILE A 50 -4.08 8.85 17.88
C ILE A 50 -4.77 9.22 16.58
N PHE A 51 -5.98 8.71 16.43
CA PHE A 51 -6.86 8.92 15.29
C PHE A 51 -7.97 9.90 15.65
N PHE A 52 -8.22 10.85 14.77
CA PHE A 52 -9.38 11.73 14.84
C PHE A 52 -10.14 11.67 13.52
N ARG A 53 -11.39 11.19 13.56
CA ARG A 53 -12.23 11.03 12.36
C ARG A 53 -11.54 10.26 11.23
N GLY A 54 -10.75 9.25 11.59
CA GLY A 54 -10.03 8.36 10.68
C GLY A 54 -8.64 8.85 10.25
N GLU A 55 -8.24 10.07 10.62
CA GLU A 55 -6.90 10.57 10.29
C GLU A 55 -5.94 10.36 11.47
N PRO A 56 -4.71 9.87 11.23
CA PRO A 56 -3.70 9.73 12.27
C PRO A 56 -3.07 11.09 12.58
N ASP A 57 -3.66 11.80 13.52
CA ASP A 57 -3.34 13.20 13.81
C ASP A 57 -2.33 13.37 14.95
N GLY A 58 -2.08 12.34 15.75
CA GLY A 58 -1.12 12.38 16.86
C GLY A 58 -0.30 11.10 16.98
N ALA A 59 0.96 11.21 17.39
CA ALA A 59 1.81 10.05 17.68
C ALA A 59 2.71 10.30 18.90
N MET A 60 2.90 9.25 19.71
CA MET A 60 3.88 9.26 20.80
C MET A 60 4.68 7.97 20.80
N PHE A 61 5.96 8.07 21.09
CA PHE A 61 6.83 6.92 21.32
C PHE A 61 7.57 7.12 22.62
N ILE A 62 7.46 6.17 23.53
CA ILE A 62 7.98 6.26 24.90
C ILE A 62 8.91 5.09 25.12
N ASP A 63 10.11 5.37 25.62
CA ASP A 63 11.13 4.37 25.93
C ASP A 63 11.88 4.74 27.22
N GLU A 64 12.90 3.96 27.57
CA GLU A 64 13.76 4.21 28.74
C GLU A 64 14.53 5.54 28.66
N LYS A 65 14.68 6.13 27.46
CA LYS A 65 15.43 7.37 27.21
C LYS A 65 14.52 8.60 27.20
N GLY A 66 13.21 8.41 27.14
CA GLY A 66 12.22 9.49 27.22
C GLY A 66 11.05 9.30 26.26
N ALA A 67 10.44 10.41 25.86
CA ALA A 67 9.28 10.41 24.97
C ALA A 67 9.52 11.28 23.74
N LEU A 68 9.18 10.75 22.57
CA LEU A 68 9.07 11.46 21.31
C LEU A 68 7.60 11.72 20.99
N PHE A 69 7.32 12.86 20.36
CA PHE A 69 5.97 13.32 20.05
C PHE A 69 5.88 13.76 18.59
N GLY A 70 4.77 13.49 17.91
CA GLY A 70 4.52 13.91 16.54
C GLY A 70 5.40 13.19 15.51
N ASP A 71 5.91 13.93 14.53
CA ASP A 71 6.68 13.37 13.41
C ASP A 71 7.93 12.55 13.83
N PRO A 72 8.72 12.96 14.84
CA PRO A 72 9.80 12.11 15.39
C PRO A 72 9.31 10.77 15.95
N ALA A 73 8.13 10.72 16.57
CA ALA A 73 7.56 9.48 17.05
C ALA A 73 7.21 8.55 15.88
N VAL A 74 6.61 9.08 14.81
CA VAL A 74 6.27 8.33 13.59
C VAL A 74 7.48 7.60 13.00
N LEU A 75 8.68 8.18 13.07
CA LEU A 75 9.90 7.54 12.56
C LEU A 75 10.28 6.25 13.30
N ARG A 76 9.78 6.07 14.54
CA ARG A 76 9.98 4.88 15.38
C ARG A 76 8.88 3.82 15.20
N MET A 77 7.92 4.05 14.32
CA MET A 77 6.89 3.06 14.02
C MET A 77 7.55 1.87 13.30
N ILE A 78 7.41 0.68 13.89
CA ILE A 78 7.98 -0.57 13.36
C ILE A 78 6.88 -1.34 12.65
N ASP A 79 7.11 -1.68 11.39
CA ASP A 79 6.19 -2.50 10.59
C ASP A 79 6.09 -3.92 11.17
N GLY A 80 4.87 -4.49 11.14
CA GLY A 80 4.60 -5.86 11.60
C GLY A 80 4.25 -6.01 13.08
N ARG A 81 4.27 -4.94 13.89
CA ARG A 81 3.75 -4.98 15.26
C ARG A 81 2.23 -4.79 15.28
N GLY A 82 1.55 -5.61 16.07
CA GLY A 82 0.12 -5.45 16.32
C GLY A 82 -0.16 -4.21 17.17
N PHE A 83 -1.17 -3.46 16.76
CA PHE A 83 -1.75 -2.34 17.47
C PHE A 83 -3.12 -2.74 18.00
N GLU A 84 -3.30 -2.61 19.30
CA GLU A 84 -4.62 -2.64 19.90
C GLU A 84 -5.30 -1.29 19.70
N LEU A 85 -6.49 -1.28 19.10
CA LEU A 85 -7.26 -0.08 18.87
C LEU A 85 -8.34 0.07 19.94
N TYR A 86 -8.36 1.23 20.58
CA TYR A 86 -9.39 1.61 21.54
C TYR A 86 -10.13 2.87 21.05
N LEU A 87 -11.45 2.83 21.04
CA LEU A 87 -12.28 3.98 20.71
C LEU A 87 -12.36 4.91 21.92
N VAL A 88 -12.11 6.20 21.69
CA VAL A 88 -12.09 7.22 22.74
C VAL A 88 -13.01 8.38 22.40
N ALA A 89 -13.41 9.15 23.42
CA ALA A 89 -14.18 10.37 23.21
C ALA A 89 -13.38 11.38 22.37
N PRO A 90 -14.00 12.11 21.42
CA PRO A 90 -13.31 13.09 20.58
C PRO A 90 -12.53 14.16 21.34
N SER A 91 -13.03 14.61 22.49
CA SER A 91 -12.35 15.57 23.36
C SER A 91 -11.03 15.04 23.92
N ILE A 92 -10.96 13.73 24.23
CA ILE A 92 -9.74 13.08 24.70
C ILE A 92 -8.72 13.01 23.57
N ALA A 93 -9.15 12.57 22.38
CA ALA A 93 -8.28 12.52 21.21
C ALA A 93 -7.71 13.90 20.85
N ASP A 94 -8.56 14.93 20.82
CA ASP A 94 -8.15 16.31 20.50
C ASP A 94 -7.14 16.86 21.53
N ALA A 95 -7.41 16.65 22.82
CA ALA A 95 -6.49 17.02 23.90
C ALA A 95 -5.12 16.35 23.76
N LEU A 96 -5.07 15.07 23.39
CA LEU A 96 -3.81 14.35 23.15
C LEU A 96 -3.09 14.88 21.90
N ILE A 97 -3.82 15.05 20.79
CA ILE A 97 -3.27 15.56 19.52
C ILE A 97 -2.62 16.93 19.71
N SER A 98 -3.20 17.81 20.54
CA SER A 98 -2.65 19.13 20.82
C SER A 98 -1.18 19.11 21.30
N ARG A 99 -0.74 17.99 21.89
CA ARG A 99 0.62 17.81 22.44
C ARG A 99 1.54 16.95 21.58
N CYS A 100 1.00 16.26 20.58
CA CYS A 100 1.75 15.26 19.81
C CYS A 100 1.39 15.20 18.33
N ARG A 101 0.96 16.34 17.79
CA ARG A 101 0.47 16.47 16.42
C ARG A 101 1.48 15.96 15.40
N ILE A 102 0.97 15.22 14.42
CA ILE A 102 1.71 14.79 13.23
C ILE A 102 1.43 15.80 12.12
N PHE A 103 2.47 16.48 11.63
CA PHE A 103 2.34 17.39 10.50
C PHE A 103 2.58 16.66 9.18
N GLU A 104 3.58 15.77 9.14
CA GLU A 104 3.96 15.03 7.96
C GLU A 104 3.32 13.63 7.93
N LYS A 105 1.99 13.59 7.82
CA LYS A 105 1.21 12.33 7.73
C LYS A 105 1.64 11.41 6.58
N GLY A 106 2.32 11.97 5.57
CA GLY A 106 2.96 11.20 4.50
C GLY A 106 3.99 10.17 5.01
N ARG A 107 4.60 10.41 6.18
CA ARG A 107 5.55 9.47 6.82
C ARG A 107 4.90 8.21 7.36
N LEU A 108 3.61 8.27 7.73
CA LEU A 108 2.81 7.09 8.09
C LEU A 108 2.38 6.30 6.86
N ARG A 109 2.42 6.91 5.66
CA ARG A 109 2.12 6.27 4.38
C ARG A 109 3.32 5.48 3.84
N ARG A 110 4.18 4.93 4.71
CA ARG A 110 5.30 4.03 4.33
C ARG A 110 4.89 2.71 3.67
N GLY A 111 3.62 2.55 3.29
CA GLY A 111 3.17 1.59 2.27
C GLY A 111 2.95 2.18 0.87
N GLY A 112 3.39 3.41 0.59
CA GLY A 112 2.97 4.15 -0.62
C GLY A 112 4.05 4.82 -1.47
N ARG A 113 5.23 5.18 -0.94
CA ARG A 113 6.34 5.78 -1.71
C ARG A 113 7.56 5.95 -0.80
N LEU A 114 8.75 5.69 -1.35
CA LEU A 114 10.09 5.67 -0.75
C LEU A 114 10.55 4.27 -0.29
N GLU A 115 10.82 3.42 -1.27
CA GLU A 115 11.72 2.28 -1.13
C GLU A 115 13.16 2.80 -0.94
N ILE A 116 13.66 2.82 0.29
CA ILE A 116 15.10 2.58 0.49
C ILE A 116 15.20 1.06 0.69
N PRO A 117 15.89 0.32 -0.20
CA PRO A 117 16.00 -1.12 -0.04
C PRO A 117 16.81 -1.43 1.22
N ILE A 118 16.16 -2.05 2.21
CA ILE A 118 16.86 -2.65 3.35
C ILE A 118 17.19 -4.08 2.97
N VAL A 119 18.49 -4.38 2.89
CA VAL A 119 18.99 -5.75 2.73
C VAL A 119 18.59 -6.55 3.98
N GLY A 120 17.65 -7.48 3.85
CA GLY A 120 17.54 -8.62 4.79
C GLY A 120 16.25 -8.83 5.60
N ALA A 121 15.05 -8.40 5.18
CA ALA A 121 13.82 -8.82 5.88
C ALA A 121 12.73 -9.35 4.93
N HIS A 122 12.25 -10.56 5.23
CA HIS A 122 11.35 -11.37 4.40
C HIS A 122 9.87 -11.14 4.76
N THR A 123 9.22 -10.23 4.05
CA THR A 123 7.89 -10.50 3.46
C THR A 123 8.07 -10.25 1.98
N ARG A 124 8.63 -11.25 1.30
CA ARG A 124 9.26 -11.07 -0.03
C ARG A 124 8.21 -10.71 -1.08
N GLN A 125 7.86 -9.43 -1.19
CA GLN A 125 7.55 -8.82 -2.48
C GLN A 125 8.80 -8.99 -3.33
N ARG A 126 8.88 -10.10 -4.06
CA ARG A 126 10.02 -10.35 -4.93
C ARG A 126 9.82 -9.46 -6.15
N VAL A 127 10.83 -8.65 -6.48
CA VAL A 127 10.95 -8.14 -7.84
C VAL A 127 11.16 -9.35 -8.72
N GLY A 128 10.26 -9.54 -9.67
CA GLY A 128 10.40 -10.56 -10.69
C GLY A 128 10.18 -9.97 -12.07
N VAL A 129 10.33 -10.82 -13.09
CA VAL A 129 10.22 -10.42 -14.49
C VAL A 129 8.93 -11.00 -15.07
N LEU A 130 8.01 -10.11 -15.44
CA LEU A 130 6.88 -10.45 -16.28
C LEU A 130 7.34 -10.35 -17.73
N HIS A 131 7.39 -11.47 -18.43
CA HIS A 131 7.57 -11.52 -19.88
C HIS A 131 6.19 -11.70 -20.51
N LEU A 132 5.76 -10.70 -21.27
CA LEU A 132 4.46 -10.70 -21.91
C LEU A 132 4.65 -10.73 -23.42
N THR A 133 4.05 -11.72 -24.08
CA THR A 133 4.04 -11.82 -25.54
C THR A 133 2.63 -11.53 -26.04
N VAL A 134 2.49 -10.47 -26.84
CA VAL A 134 1.22 -10.04 -27.40
C VAL A 134 1.06 -10.59 -28.80
N TYR A 135 -0.10 -11.17 -29.07
CA TYR A 135 -0.50 -11.68 -30.37
C TYR A 135 -1.75 -10.96 -30.87
N ASP A 136 -1.79 -10.65 -32.16
CA ASP A 136 -2.98 -10.24 -32.90
C ASP A 136 -3.40 -11.44 -33.77
N GLY A 137 -4.27 -12.30 -33.21
CA GLY A 137 -4.56 -13.60 -33.79
C GLY A 137 -3.34 -14.54 -33.75
N GLN A 138 -2.87 -15.00 -34.92
CA GLN A 138 -1.71 -15.90 -35.01
C GLN A 138 -0.36 -15.17 -35.15
N ALA A 139 -0.36 -13.85 -35.34
CA ALA A 139 0.86 -13.07 -35.55
C ALA A 139 1.27 -12.32 -34.27
N PRO A 140 2.57 -12.27 -33.92
CA PRO A 140 3.05 -11.43 -32.83
C PRO A 140 2.83 -9.95 -33.16
N LEU A 141 2.27 -9.18 -32.23
CA LEU A 141 2.02 -7.76 -32.42
C LEU A 141 3.31 -6.97 -32.15
N ALA A 142 4.00 -6.50 -33.19
CA ALA A 142 5.13 -5.58 -33.05
C ALA A 142 4.68 -4.11 -32.96
N GLY A 143 5.34 -3.31 -32.12
CA GLY A 143 5.07 -1.88 -31.98
C GLY A 143 3.81 -1.52 -31.16
N GLY A 144 3.18 -2.49 -30.51
CA GLY A 144 2.06 -2.28 -29.60
C GLY A 144 2.55 -1.74 -28.26
N ARG A 145 1.86 -0.75 -27.71
CA ARG A 145 2.16 -0.21 -26.37
C ARG A 145 1.44 -1.02 -25.30
N VAL A 146 2.21 -1.58 -24.38
CA VAL A 146 1.73 -2.31 -23.21
C VAL A 146 1.92 -1.44 -21.98
N SER A 147 0.84 -1.18 -21.23
CA SER A 147 0.88 -0.39 -20.00
C SER A 147 0.42 -1.21 -18.80
N ILE A 148 1.26 -1.29 -17.77
CA ILE A 148 0.94 -1.94 -16.50
C ILE A 148 0.43 -0.89 -15.52
N ARG A 149 -0.79 -1.09 -15.03
CA ARG A 149 -1.50 -0.15 -14.16
C ARG A 149 -1.85 -0.79 -12.82
N LYS A 150 -1.87 0.03 -11.77
CA LYS A 150 -2.42 -0.32 -10.46
C LYS A 150 -3.54 0.66 -10.14
N GLY A 151 -4.78 0.22 -10.29
CA GLY A 151 -5.94 1.11 -10.30
C GLY A 151 -5.86 2.10 -11.47
N LYS A 152 -6.00 3.40 -11.19
CA LYS A 152 -5.97 4.45 -12.22
C LYS A 152 -4.55 4.83 -12.66
N LEU A 153 -3.51 4.47 -11.89
CA LEU A 153 -2.13 4.87 -12.14
C LEU A 153 -1.41 3.88 -13.07
N ALA A 154 -0.81 4.38 -14.15
CA ALA A 154 0.15 3.63 -14.94
C ALA A 154 1.50 3.61 -14.22
N ILE A 155 1.99 2.41 -13.90
CA ILE A 155 3.23 2.20 -13.15
C ILE A 155 4.42 2.10 -14.12
N THR A 156 4.21 1.42 -15.24
CA THR A 156 5.20 1.31 -16.31
C THR A 156 4.50 1.07 -17.65
N SER A 157 5.21 1.33 -18.74
CA SER A 157 4.79 0.95 -20.08
C SER A 157 6.00 0.69 -20.96
N ASP A 158 5.87 -0.24 -21.89
CA ASP A 158 6.87 -0.53 -22.90
C ASP A 158 6.19 -0.82 -24.25
N VAL A 159 6.98 -0.90 -25.31
CA VAL A 159 6.52 -1.20 -26.67
C VAL A 159 7.01 -2.58 -27.07
N THR A 160 6.12 -3.39 -27.64
CA THR A 160 6.46 -4.75 -28.08
C THR A 160 7.51 -4.77 -29.18
N ASP A 161 8.46 -5.70 -29.06
CA ASP A 161 9.50 -5.93 -30.04
C ASP A 161 8.98 -6.65 -31.30
N SER A 162 9.89 -7.01 -32.23
CA SER A 162 9.54 -7.72 -33.47
C SER A 162 8.96 -9.13 -33.25
N ARG A 163 9.03 -9.66 -32.04
CA ARG A 163 8.44 -10.94 -31.62
C ARG A 163 7.19 -10.75 -30.75
N GLY A 164 6.71 -9.51 -30.60
CA GLY A 164 5.55 -9.19 -29.77
C GLY A 164 5.84 -9.17 -28.28
N GLY A 165 7.12 -9.26 -27.88
CA GLY A 165 7.54 -9.39 -26.49
C GLY A 165 7.78 -8.05 -25.79
N VAL A 166 7.43 -8.00 -24.51
CA VAL A 166 7.85 -6.95 -23.56
C VAL A 166 8.23 -7.58 -22.23
N HIS A 167 9.16 -6.93 -21.51
CA HIS A 167 9.62 -7.40 -20.22
C HIS A 167 9.45 -6.31 -19.16
N PHE A 168 8.74 -6.63 -18.08
CA PHE A 168 8.56 -5.71 -16.96
C PHE A 168 9.17 -6.29 -15.70
N ARG A 169 9.99 -5.49 -15.01
CA ARG A 169 10.39 -5.77 -13.64
C ARG A 169 9.32 -5.22 -12.71
N LEU A 170 8.56 -6.12 -12.10
CA LEU A 170 7.43 -5.78 -11.24
C LEU A 170 7.60 -6.43 -9.87
N LEU A 171 7.03 -5.79 -8.86
CA LEU A 171 6.84 -6.43 -7.56
C LEU A 171 5.72 -7.46 -7.67
N SER A 172 5.77 -8.52 -6.87
CA SER A 172 4.65 -9.45 -6.75
C SER A 172 3.35 -8.70 -6.39
N GLY A 173 2.31 -8.86 -7.19
CA GLY A 173 1.02 -8.19 -7.01
C GLY A 173 0.09 -8.36 -8.21
N ARG A 174 -1.12 -7.81 -8.08
CA ARG A 174 -2.15 -7.79 -9.12
C ARG A 174 -2.15 -6.48 -9.87
N TYR A 175 -2.17 -6.56 -11.20
CA TYR A 175 -2.08 -5.43 -12.11
C TYR A 175 -3.18 -5.48 -13.18
N THR A 176 -3.47 -4.31 -13.74
CA THR A 176 -4.24 -4.18 -14.97
C THR A 176 -3.27 -3.92 -16.11
N CYS A 177 -3.16 -4.84 -17.05
CA CYS A 177 -2.42 -4.67 -18.28
C CYS A 177 -3.35 -4.10 -19.34
N VAL A 178 -2.94 -3.02 -19.98
CA VAL A 178 -3.66 -2.38 -21.08
C VAL A 178 -2.78 -2.43 -22.32
N ILE A 179 -3.30 -2.98 -23.40
CA ILE A 179 -2.61 -3.09 -24.68
C ILE A 179 -3.28 -2.13 -25.64
N SER A 180 -2.47 -1.28 -26.26
CA SER A 180 -2.90 -0.26 -27.21
C SER A 180 -2.01 -0.23 -28.43
N ASP A 181 -2.58 0.07 -29.58
CA ASP A 181 -1.85 0.31 -30.82
C ASP A 181 -2.12 1.75 -31.33
N ARG A 182 -1.73 2.04 -32.57
CA ARG A 182 -2.01 3.33 -33.23
C ARG A 182 -3.49 3.67 -33.38
N THR A 183 -4.39 2.70 -33.25
CA THR A 183 -5.85 2.86 -33.37
C THR A 183 -6.54 3.04 -32.03
N GLY A 184 -5.87 2.75 -30.91
CA GLY A 184 -6.39 2.97 -29.56
C GLY A 184 -6.16 1.79 -28.61
N GLU A 185 -6.92 1.74 -27.51
CA GLU A 185 -6.92 0.60 -26.58
C GLU A 185 -7.56 -0.62 -27.28
N ARG A 186 -6.78 -1.70 -27.41
CA ARG A 186 -7.21 -2.95 -28.04
C ARG A 186 -7.76 -3.94 -27.02
N THR A 187 -7.14 -4.00 -25.84
CA THR A 187 -7.55 -4.95 -24.80
C THR A 187 -7.05 -4.53 -23.42
N ARG A 188 -7.76 -5.02 -22.41
CA ARG A 188 -7.39 -4.92 -21.01
C ARG A 188 -7.53 -6.27 -20.32
N CYS A 189 -6.48 -6.71 -19.64
CA CYS A 189 -6.50 -7.94 -18.86
C CYS A 189 -5.93 -7.73 -17.45
N ILE A 190 -6.25 -8.66 -16.55
CA ILE A 190 -5.71 -8.68 -15.19
C ILE A 190 -4.52 -9.63 -15.17
N VAL A 191 -3.41 -9.17 -14.61
CA VAL A 191 -2.19 -9.97 -14.42
C VAL A 191 -1.95 -10.13 -12.94
N GLU A 192 -1.99 -11.37 -12.46
CA GLU A 192 -1.59 -11.72 -11.10
C GLU A 192 -0.15 -12.24 -11.15
N PHE A 193 0.76 -11.48 -10.56
CA PHE A 193 2.19 -11.74 -10.59
C PHE A 193 2.66 -12.15 -9.20
N HIS A 194 2.94 -13.43 -8.98
CA HIS A 194 3.36 -13.95 -7.66
C HIS A 194 4.69 -14.70 -7.70
N GLU A 195 5.18 -15.03 -8.89
CA GLU A 195 6.40 -15.81 -9.10
C GLU A 195 7.57 -14.94 -9.57
N PRO A 196 8.83 -15.37 -9.40
CA PRO A 196 10.01 -14.60 -9.81
C PRO A 196 10.09 -14.34 -11.32
N GLN A 197 9.52 -15.22 -12.13
CA GLN A 197 9.42 -15.07 -13.57
C GLN A 197 8.06 -15.62 -14.00
N VAL A 198 7.29 -14.80 -14.71
CA VAL A 198 5.99 -15.21 -15.26
C VAL A 198 6.02 -14.93 -16.74
N GLU A 199 5.75 -15.96 -17.54
CA GLU A 199 5.53 -15.82 -18.97
C GLU A 199 4.04 -15.83 -19.24
N MET A 200 3.56 -14.79 -19.89
CA MET A 200 2.15 -14.64 -20.21
C MET A 200 1.98 -14.34 -21.69
N ARG A 201 1.05 -15.05 -22.32
CA ARG A 201 0.61 -14.77 -23.68
C ARG A 201 -0.74 -14.08 -23.64
N VAL A 202 -0.86 -12.98 -24.38
CA VAL A 202 -2.12 -12.25 -24.50
C VAL A 202 -2.47 -12.15 -25.98
N ASP A 203 -3.56 -12.80 -26.37
CA ASP A 203 -4.17 -12.61 -27.68
C ASP A 203 -5.16 -11.45 -27.57
N ILE A 204 -4.99 -10.43 -28.41
CA ILE A 204 -5.88 -9.26 -28.47
C ILE A 204 -7.01 -9.41 -29.48
N GLY A 205 -7.13 -10.60 -30.08
CA GLY A 205 -8.13 -10.92 -31.08
C GLY A 205 -7.75 -10.30 -32.43
N GLY A 206 -7.60 -11.18 -33.43
CA GLY A 206 -7.55 -10.78 -34.83
C GLY A 206 -8.68 -9.81 -35.13
N ARG A 207 -8.37 -8.71 -35.81
CA ARG A 207 -9.42 -7.92 -36.46
C ARG A 207 -10.18 -8.89 -37.35
N ASP A 208 -11.45 -9.12 -37.06
CA ASP A 208 -12.35 -9.79 -37.99
C ASP A 208 -12.51 -8.80 -39.15
N ASP A 209 -11.58 -8.87 -40.09
CA ASP A 209 -11.66 -8.17 -41.36
C ASP A 209 -12.81 -8.84 -42.09
N GLY A 210 -14.02 -8.36 -41.79
CA GLY A 210 -15.23 -8.65 -42.53
C GLY A 210 -15.01 -8.28 -43.99
N ASN A 211 -14.48 -9.24 -44.75
CA ASN A 211 -14.44 -9.23 -46.19
C ASN A 211 -14.52 -10.68 -46.68
N GLY A 212 -15.68 -11.29 -46.43
CA GLY A 212 -16.17 -12.41 -47.22
C GLY A 212 -17.28 -11.88 -48.13
N TRP A 213 -16.94 -11.62 -49.40
CA TRP A 213 -17.94 -11.44 -50.44
C TRP A 213 -18.74 -12.73 -50.60
N GLY A 214 -20.06 -12.59 -50.63
CA GLY A 214 -21.06 -13.59 -50.99
C GLY A 214 -22.38 -12.90 -51.25
#